data_AF-A0A4Q3WQE3-F1
#
_entry.id   AF-A0A4Q3WQE3-F1
#
_cell.length_a   1.000
_cell.length_b   1.000
_cell.length_c   1.000
_cell.angle_alpha   90.00
_cell.angle_beta   90.00
_cell.angle_gamma   90.00
#
_symmetry.space_group_name_H-M   'P 1'
#
loop_
_entity.id
_entity.type
_entity.pdbx_description
1 polymer ?
#
loop_
_entity_poly.entity_id
_entity_poly.type
_entity_poly.pdbx_seq_one_letter_code
_entity_poly.pdbx_strand_id
1 'polypeptide(L)'
;PNLYQVVVSLKTKSGTLHQVKQRFGFRTVELRRGDGLYVNGARVLLKGSNRHSFWPETGRTLSHELQLQDVRLMKEMNMNAVRMSHYPPDQDFLDVCDSLGLYVINELTGWQAKYDAPVGHKLVKELVVRDVNHPSILFWANGNEGGWNRELDNDYALYDPQKRTVIHPWENFNGANTKHYPDYAYMVKSVETEKDVFFPTEFMHGLYDGGGGAALDDFWKQMVKHPHGAGGFIWSFSDESVIRTDQNGAYDSDGNHAPDGIVGPHREKEGSFYAIKEIWSPVYIEPQPIAPTFDGKIEVENRYSFTNLSQCKFSWSLVKFPGAADKGTQGKVTKSGSPVALELAPGQRGTLDLRLPASWKQNDALYLTAYGPQQEELFTWSWPIKKAADVVKPRLSSRSKVESRETSDALVVTCNGVQYWFDKSTGTLDKVVKPTATVSLSGGPILAGVTARLRQFSGVAKGNEFVVEANYEGEGSLKAKWIFSPTAPVKLEYETSQVGEADFMGITFNYPESKITGMKWLGRGPYRVWKNRLKGQKFGVWQKAYNNAITGETGPYPEFKGYHSEVNWVTIENSESPFTV
;
A
#
# COMPACT_ATOMS: atom_id res chain seq x y z
N PRO A 1 -4.56 -15.48 -20.72
CA PRO A 1 -5.80 -16.28 -20.49
C PRO A 1 -6.37 -16.79 -21.83
N ASN A 2 -5.70 -17.76 -22.45
CA ASN A 2 -6.14 -18.30 -23.73
C ASN A 2 -7.42 -19.12 -23.52
N LEU A 3 -8.51 -18.70 -24.17
CA LEU A 3 -9.81 -19.36 -24.11
C LEU A 3 -10.18 -19.95 -25.46
N TYR A 4 -10.87 -21.08 -25.40
CA TYR A 4 -11.45 -21.79 -26.52
C TYR A 4 -12.96 -21.84 -26.32
N GLN A 5 -13.70 -22.09 -27.39
CA GLN A 5 -15.15 -22.22 -27.34
C GLN A 5 -15.57 -23.57 -27.90
N VAL A 6 -16.33 -24.32 -27.12
CA VAL A 6 -17.05 -25.49 -27.60
C VAL A 6 -18.48 -25.10 -27.94
N VAL A 7 -18.97 -25.61 -29.07
CA VAL A 7 -20.33 -25.39 -29.54
C VAL A 7 -20.99 -26.76 -29.67
N VAL A 8 -21.97 -27.03 -28.81
CA VAL A 8 -22.70 -28.30 -28.80
C VAL A 8 -24.06 -28.05 -29.44
N SER A 9 -24.40 -28.82 -30.47
CA SER A 9 -25.67 -28.68 -31.20
C SER A 9 -26.41 -30.00 -31.25
N LEU A 10 -27.64 -30.00 -30.76
CA LEU A 10 -28.60 -31.09 -30.94
C LEU A 10 -29.32 -30.87 -32.27
N LYS A 11 -29.21 -31.83 -33.19
CA LYS A 11 -29.79 -31.74 -34.53
C LYS A 11 -30.89 -32.79 -34.73
N THR A 12 -31.91 -32.41 -35.48
CA THR A 12 -32.94 -33.30 -36.03
C THR A 12 -32.78 -33.38 -37.56
N LYS A 13 -33.63 -34.16 -38.24
CA LYS A 13 -33.65 -34.22 -39.70
C LYS A 13 -33.98 -32.86 -40.36
N SER A 14 -34.60 -31.93 -39.64
CA SER A 14 -34.99 -30.60 -40.14
C SER A 14 -33.99 -29.48 -39.82
N GLY A 15 -32.94 -29.75 -39.04
CA GLY A 15 -31.91 -28.76 -38.69
C GLY A 15 -31.46 -28.81 -37.23
N THR A 16 -30.86 -27.72 -36.74
CA THR A 16 -30.45 -27.58 -35.33
C THR A 16 -31.66 -27.29 -34.46
N LEU A 17 -31.97 -28.18 -33.51
CA LEU A 17 -33.04 -28.01 -32.52
C LEU A 17 -32.60 -27.15 -31.34
N HIS A 18 -31.39 -27.36 -30.86
CA HIS A 18 -30.84 -26.63 -29.71
C HIS A 18 -29.33 -26.49 -29.83
N GLN A 19 -28.79 -25.40 -29.32
CA GLN A 19 -27.35 -25.11 -29.36
C GLN A 19 -26.93 -24.41 -28.08
N VAL A 20 -25.83 -24.87 -27.49
CA VAL A 20 -25.15 -24.22 -26.38
C VAL A 20 -23.72 -23.90 -26.75
N LYS A 21 -23.19 -22.81 -26.19
CA LYS A 21 -21.80 -22.40 -26.33
C LYS A 21 -21.18 -22.31 -24.95
N GLN A 22 -20.02 -22.92 -24.76
CA GLN A 22 -19.29 -22.88 -23.50
C GLN A 22 -17.84 -22.48 -23.78
N ARG A 23 -17.34 -21.52 -23.01
CA ARG A 23 -15.92 -21.16 -23.01
C ARG A 23 -15.15 -22.08 -22.07
N PHE A 24 -13.92 -22.43 -22.43
CA PHE A 24 -13.02 -23.25 -21.62
C PHE A 24 -11.56 -22.89 -21.89
N GLY A 25 -10.63 -23.36 -21.05
CA GLY A 25 -9.19 -23.16 -21.22
C GLY A 25 -8.41 -24.41 -20.87
N PHE A 26 -7.35 -24.70 -21.62
CA PHE A 26 -6.45 -25.82 -21.31
C PHE A 26 -5.49 -25.42 -20.19
N ARG A 27 -5.59 -26.12 -19.06
CA ARG A 27 -4.58 -26.05 -18.00
C ARG A 27 -4.53 -27.29 -17.12
N THR A 28 -3.40 -27.52 -16.47
CA THR A 28 -3.26 -28.45 -15.33
C THR A 28 -3.06 -27.67 -14.05
N VAL A 29 -3.50 -28.24 -12.92
CA VAL A 29 -3.31 -27.69 -11.57
C VAL A 29 -2.89 -28.82 -10.66
N GLU A 30 -1.82 -28.60 -9.90
CA GLU A 30 -1.26 -29.59 -9.01
C GLU A 30 -0.86 -28.93 -7.69
N LEU A 31 -1.45 -29.41 -6.59
CA LEU A 31 -1.01 -29.10 -5.24
C LEU A 31 -0.05 -30.20 -4.79
N ARG A 32 1.26 -29.92 -4.84
CA ARG A 32 2.30 -30.91 -4.54
C ARG A 32 2.76 -30.75 -3.11
N ARG A 33 2.34 -31.67 -2.23
CA ARG A 33 2.84 -31.73 -0.85
C ARG A 33 4.36 -31.85 -0.85
N GLY A 34 5.01 -31.08 -0.01
CA GLY A 34 6.46 -31.02 0.07
C GLY A 34 7.12 -30.12 -0.97
N ASP A 35 6.35 -29.46 -1.83
CA ASP A 35 6.86 -28.63 -2.92
C ASP A 35 6.04 -27.34 -3.07
N GLY A 36 4.87 -27.34 -3.70
CA GLY A 36 4.09 -26.11 -3.87
C GLY A 36 2.89 -26.24 -4.80
N LEU A 37 2.32 -25.09 -5.19
CA LEU A 37 1.23 -24.99 -6.17
C LEU A 37 1.78 -24.80 -7.58
N TYR A 38 1.34 -25.64 -8.52
CA TYR A 38 1.74 -25.61 -9.91
C TYR A 38 0.54 -25.43 -10.85
N VAL A 39 0.72 -24.58 -11.85
CA VAL A 39 -0.21 -24.45 -12.99
C VAL A 39 0.59 -24.65 -14.26
N ASN A 40 0.17 -25.59 -15.11
CA ASN A 40 0.89 -25.93 -16.36
C ASN A 40 2.38 -26.25 -16.13
N GLY A 41 2.70 -26.89 -14.99
CA GLY A 41 4.06 -27.25 -14.61
C GLY A 41 4.92 -26.10 -14.08
N ALA A 42 4.43 -24.85 -14.07
CA ALA A 42 5.13 -23.71 -13.45
C ALA A 42 4.63 -23.47 -12.03
N ARG A 43 5.56 -23.19 -11.10
CA ARG A 43 5.23 -22.82 -9.72
C ARG A 43 4.53 -21.46 -9.70
N VAL A 44 3.43 -21.37 -8.96
CA VAL A 44 2.60 -20.17 -8.83
C VAL A 44 2.47 -19.78 -7.36
N LEU A 45 2.52 -18.48 -7.10
CA LEU A 45 2.17 -17.89 -5.82
C LEU A 45 0.85 -17.13 -5.98
N LEU A 46 -0.08 -17.38 -5.06
CA LEU A 46 -1.39 -16.72 -4.99
C LEU A 46 -1.21 -15.32 -4.39
N LYS A 47 -1.51 -14.30 -5.18
CA LYS A 47 -1.55 -12.89 -4.81
C LYS A 47 -3.02 -12.50 -4.83
N GLY A 48 -3.74 -12.80 -3.76
CA GLY A 48 -5.20 -12.72 -3.77
C GLY A 48 -5.81 -11.87 -2.68
N SER A 49 -7.11 -11.67 -2.82
CA SER A 49 -7.99 -11.08 -1.81
C SER A 49 -9.27 -11.90 -1.70
N ASN A 50 -9.90 -11.82 -0.53
CA ASN A 50 -11.28 -12.27 -0.32
C ASN A 50 -12.23 -11.24 -0.91
N ARG A 51 -13.32 -11.69 -1.56
CA ARG A 51 -14.28 -10.79 -2.20
C ARG A 51 -15.71 -11.23 -1.88
N HIS A 52 -16.45 -10.33 -1.24
CA HIS A 52 -17.91 -10.39 -1.19
C HIS A 52 -18.53 -9.71 -2.41
N SER A 53 -19.69 -10.19 -2.86
CA SER A 53 -20.49 -9.49 -3.86
C SER A 53 -21.25 -8.35 -3.18
N PHE A 54 -20.71 -7.13 -3.23
CA PHE A 54 -21.29 -5.99 -2.53
C PHE A 54 -21.11 -4.65 -3.26
N TRP A 55 -22.16 -3.84 -3.31
CA TRP A 55 -22.17 -2.46 -3.78
C TRP A 55 -23.09 -1.59 -2.91
N PRO A 56 -22.70 -0.36 -2.55
CA PRO A 56 -23.37 0.39 -1.47
C PRO A 56 -24.86 0.65 -1.70
N GLU A 57 -25.28 0.91 -2.94
CA GLU A 57 -26.67 1.21 -3.30
C GLU A 57 -27.54 -0.03 -3.53
N THR A 58 -26.95 -1.19 -3.81
CA THR A 58 -27.69 -2.39 -4.26
C THR A 58 -27.44 -3.61 -3.38
N GLY A 59 -26.63 -3.46 -2.33
CA GLY A 59 -26.20 -4.55 -1.47
C GLY A 59 -25.52 -5.63 -2.30
N ARG A 60 -26.08 -6.85 -2.29
CA ARG A 60 -25.47 -8.02 -2.94
C ARG A 60 -25.77 -8.18 -4.43
N THR A 61 -26.45 -7.21 -5.04
CA THR A 61 -26.80 -7.27 -6.47
C THR A 61 -25.79 -6.46 -7.29
N LEU A 62 -24.98 -7.14 -8.12
CA LEU A 62 -23.94 -6.51 -8.92
C LEU A 62 -24.22 -6.56 -10.41
N SER A 63 -23.79 -5.54 -11.15
CA SER A 63 -23.78 -5.54 -12.61
C SER A 63 -22.48 -6.11 -13.18
N HIS A 64 -22.48 -6.44 -14.47
CA HIS A 64 -21.28 -6.87 -15.19
C HIS A 64 -20.15 -5.84 -15.09
N GLU A 65 -20.48 -4.54 -15.19
CA GLU A 65 -19.51 -3.46 -15.12
C GLU A 65 -18.79 -3.43 -13.76
N LEU A 66 -19.51 -3.67 -12.67
CA LEU A 66 -18.94 -3.72 -11.32
C LEU A 66 -18.02 -4.95 -11.15
N GLN A 67 -18.45 -6.10 -11.65
CA GLN A 67 -17.62 -7.31 -11.64
C GLN A 67 -16.34 -7.13 -12.45
N LEU A 68 -16.46 -6.51 -13.63
CA LEU A 68 -15.34 -6.15 -14.49
C LEU A 68 -14.40 -5.13 -13.84
N GLN A 69 -14.95 -4.14 -13.13
CA GLN A 69 -14.19 -3.15 -12.36
C GLN A 69 -13.38 -3.82 -11.25
N ASP A 70 -14.00 -4.70 -10.46
CA ASP A 70 -13.34 -5.40 -9.36
C ASP A 70 -12.14 -6.22 -9.87
N VAL A 71 -12.33 -7.02 -10.93
CA VAL A 71 -11.23 -7.81 -11.52
C VAL A 71 -10.13 -6.92 -12.10
N ARG A 72 -10.49 -5.79 -12.74
CA ARG A 72 -9.49 -4.83 -13.24
C ARG A 72 -8.68 -4.20 -12.12
N LEU A 73 -9.30 -3.86 -10.99
CA LEU A 73 -8.61 -3.30 -9.83
C LEU A 73 -7.68 -4.32 -9.18
N MET A 74 -8.10 -5.58 -9.05
CA MET A 74 -7.22 -6.67 -8.61
C MET A 74 -6.00 -6.79 -9.53
N LYS A 75 -6.22 -6.82 -10.84
CA LYS A 75 -5.14 -6.83 -11.84
C LYS A 75 -4.23 -5.60 -11.74
N GLU A 76 -4.78 -4.42 -11.47
CA GLU A 76 -4.02 -3.19 -11.28
C GLU A 76 -3.10 -3.26 -10.06
N MET A 77 -3.49 -3.99 -9.00
CA MET A 77 -2.67 -4.26 -7.83
C MET A 77 -1.67 -5.41 -8.02
N ASN A 78 -1.47 -5.88 -9.27
CA ASN A 78 -0.66 -7.05 -9.60
C ASN A 78 -1.15 -8.36 -8.93
N MET A 79 -2.42 -8.41 -8.51
CA MET A 79 -3.04 -9.65 -8.02
C MET A 79 -3.26 -10.64 -9.16
N ASN A 80 -3.33 -11.92 -8.79
CA ASN A 80 -3.60 -13.02 -9.71
C ASN A 80 -4.63 -14.01 -9.18
N ALA A 81 -5.18 -13.82 -7.98
CA ALA A 81 -6.12 -14.74 -7.37
C ALA A 81 -7.25 -14.02 -6.63
N VAL A 82 -8.40 -14.68 -6.47
CA VAL A 82 -9.53 -14.23 -5.66
C VAL A 82 -10.19 -15.42 -4.97
N ARG A 83 -10.60 -15.23 -3.72
CA ARG A 83 -11.40 -16.21 -2.97
C ARG A 83 -12.83 -15.71 -2.83
N MET A 84 -13.79 -16.59 -3.10
CA MET A 84 -15.21 -16.27 -3.06
C MET A 84 -15.79 -16.47 -1.64
N SER A 85 -15.44 -15.58 -0.74
CA SER A 85 -15.92 -15.58 0.65
C SER A 85 -17.43 -15.24 0.70
N HIS A 86 -18.31 -16.00 1.33
CA HIS A 86 -18.21 -17.43 1.68
C HIS A 86 -19.34 -18.18 0.98
N TYR A 87 -19.43 -17.99 -0.33
CA TYR A 87 -20.51 -18.51 -1.17
C TYR A 87 -20.11 -18.49 -2.65
N PRO A 88 -20.77 -19.30 -3.50
CA PRO A 88 -20.49 -19.30 -4.92
C PRO A 88 -20.81 -17.92 -5.53
N PRO A 89 -19.93 -17.37 -6.38
CA PRO A 89 -20.16 -16.07 -7.01
C PRO A 89 -21.24 -16.16 -8.08
N ASP A 90 -21.62 -15.00 -8.62
CA ASP A 90 -22.28 -14.89 -9.91
C ASP A 90 -21.46 -15.57 -11.01
N GLN A 91 -22.11 -16.29 -11.93
CA GLN A 91 -21.41 -16.92 -13.07
C GLN A 91 -20.72 -15.88 -13.96
N ASP A 92 -21.29 -14.68 -14.08
CA ASP A 92 -20.68 -13.57 -14.81
C ASP A 92 -19.31 -13.19 -14.23
N PHE A 93 -19.11 -13.30 -12.91
CA PHE A 93 -17.84 -12.96 -12.28
C PHE A 93 -16.76 -14.00 -12.63
N LEU A 94 -17.15 -15.28 -12.72
CA LEU A 94 -16.29 -16.36 -13.19
C LEU A 94 -15.93 -16.19 -14.68
N ASP A 95 -16.89 -15.77 -15.51
CA ASP A 95 -16.64 -15.42 -16.93
C ASP A 95 -15.63 -14.26 -17.05
N VAL A 96 -15.74 -13.24 -16.21
CA VAL A 96 -14.78 -12.13 -16.15
C VAL A 96 -13.39 -12.65 -15.71
N CYS A 97 -13.33 -13.48 -14.67
CA CYS A 97 -12.07 -14.07 -14.19
C CYS A 97 -11.38 -14.94 -15.24
N ASP A 98 -12.16 -15.74 -15.98
CA ASP A 98 -11.66 -16.54 -17.12
C ASP A 98 -11.07 -15.63 -18.21
N SER A 99 -11.74 -14.53 -18.52
CA SER A 99 -11.35 -13.63 -19.62
C SER A 99 -10.12 -12.77 -19.31
N LEU A 100 -10.01 -12.23 -18.09
CA LEU A 100 -8.91 -11.35 -17.69
C LEU A 100 -7.76 -12.10 -17.01
N GLY A 101 -8.00 -13.33 -16.58
CA GLY A 101 -7.01 -14.19 -15.93
C GLY A 101 -6.84 -13.88 -14.45
N LEU A 102 -7.75 -14.39 -13.63
CA LEU A 102 -7.59 -14.57 -12.19
C LEU A 102 -7.81 -16.04 -11.81
N TYR A 103 -7.05 -16.52 -10.84
CA TYR A 103 -7.25 -17.81 -10.19
C TYR A 103 -8.34 -17.70 -9.13
N VAL A 104 -9.27 -18.65 -9.11
CA VAL A 104 -10.44 -18.59 -8.23
C VAL A 104 -10.43 -19.76 -7.23
N ILE A 105 -10.68 -19.46 -5.96
CA ILE A 105 -11.18 -20.42 -4.97
C ILE A 105 -12.69 -20.25 -4.93
N ASN A 106 -13.43 -21.25 -5.41
CA ASN A 106 -14.90 -21.23 -5.41
C ASN A 106 -15.43 -22.00 -4.20
N GLU A 107 -16.25 -21.35 -3.38
CA GLU A 107 -16.57 -21.79 -2.03
C GLU A 107 -18.04 -22.19 -1.90
N LEU A 108 -18.29 -23.36 -1.32
CA LEU A 108 -19.60 -23.78 -0.88
C LEU A 108 -20.05 -22.88 0.28
N THR A 109 -21.32 -22.48 0.26
CA THR A 109 -21.91 -21.72 1.37
C THR A 109 -21.80 -22.49 2.70
N GLY A 110 -21.42 -21.76 3.76
CA GLY A 110 -21.21 -22.28 5.10
C GLY A 110 -20.10 -21.49 5.78
N TRP A 111 -20.41 -20.88 6.94
CA TRP A 111 -19.43 -20.13 7.73
C TRP A 111 -19.26 -20.79 9.08
N GLN A 112 -19.56 -20.20 10.23
CA GLN A 112 -19.32 -20.89 11.52
C GLN A 112 -20.26 -22.07 11.80
N ALA A 113 -21.23 -22.33 10.93
CA ALA A 113 -22.13 -23.46 10.98
C ALA A 113 -22.23 -24.15 9.61
N LYS A 114 -22.17 -25.49 9.64
CA LYS A 114 -22.29 -26.32 8.45
C LYS A 114 -23.76 -26.59 8.11
N TYR A 115 -24.05 -26.77 6.82
CA TYR A 115 -25.29 -27.42 6.41
C TYR A 115 -25.28 -28.90 6.81
N ASP A 116 -26.46 -29.44 7.11
CA ASP A 116 -26.61 -30.89 7.32
C ASP A 116 -26.26 -31.67 6.04
N ALA A 117 -26.00 -32.97 6.17
CA ALA A 117 -25.59 -33.79 5.03
C ALA A 117 -26.66 -33.82 3.91
N PRO A 118 -27.97 -34.04 4.20
CA PRO A 118 -28.99 -34.08 3.15
C PRO A 118 -29.08 -32.81 2.29
N VAL A 119 -28.91 -31.62 2.88
CA VAL A 119 -28.85 -30.36 2.13
C VAL A 119 -27.48 -30.18 1.49
N GLY A 120 -26.41 -30.43 2.23
CA GLY A 120 -25.02 -30.27 1.78
C GLY A 120 -24.71 -31.04 0.49
N HIS A 121 -25.13 -32.31 0.39
CA HIS A 121 -24.92 -33.13 -0.82
C HIS A 121 -25.56 -32.50 -2.06
N LYS A 122 -26.73 -31.87 -1.91
CA LYS A 122 -27.41 -31.16 -2.99
C LYS A 122 -26.65 -29.89 -3.36
N LEU A 123 -26.24 -29.10 -2.37
CA LEU A 123 -25.51 -27.85 -2.61
C LEU A 123 -24.16 -28.08 -3.29
N VAL A 124 -23.40 -29.13 -2.93
CA VAL A 124 -22.15 -29.48 -3.62
C VAL A 124 -22.41 -29.86 -5.08
N LYS A 125 -23.44 -30.67 -5.34
CA LYS A 125 -23.83 -31.00 -6.71
C LYS A 125 -24.15 -29.75 -7.53
N GLU A 126 -25.01 -28.87 -7.02
CA GLU A 126 -25.41 -27.64 -7.73
C GLU A 126 -24.22 -26.71 -7.98
N LEU A 127 -23.35 -26.52 -6.97
CA LEU A 127 -22.12 -25.73 -7.12
C LEU A 127 -21.21 -26.28 -8.22
N VAL A 128 -20.83 -27.56 -8.12
CA VAL A 128 -19.82 -28.13 -9.01
C VAL A 128 -20.37 -28.26 -10.43
N VAL A 129 -21.58 -28.78 -10.62
CA VAL A 129 -22.17 -28.96 -11.96
C VAL A 129 -22.32 -27.61 -12.68
N ARG A 130 -22.66 -26.55 -11.95
CA ARG A 130 -22.80 -25.20 -12.50
C ARG A 130 -21.46 -24.62 -12.99
N ASP A 131 -20.38 -24.81 -12.22
CA ASP A 131 -19.16 -24.02 -12.38
C ASP A 131 -17.92 -24.81 -12.89
N VAL A 132 -18.00 -26.14 -13.01
CA VAL A 132 -16.86 -27.03 -13.30
C VAL A 132 -16.07 -26.70 -14.58
N ASN A 133 -16.71 -26.06 -15.55
CA ASN A 133 -16.14 -25.72 -16.85
C ASN A 133 -15.26 -24.46 -16.83
N HIS A 134 -15.27 -23.66 -15.75
CA HIS A 134 -14.46 -22.45 -15.65
C HIS A 134 -12.97 -22.79 -15.44
N PRO A 135 -12.06 -22.42 -16.36
CA PRO A 135 -10.62 -22.65 -16.20
C PRO A 135 -9.99 -21.82 -15.07
N SER A 136 -10.60 -20.71 -14.65
CA SER A 136 -10.13 -19.88 -13.53
C SER A 136 -10.13 -20.61 -12.18
N ILE A 137 -11.07 -21.52 -11.94
CA ILE A 137 -11.24 -22.21 -10.66
C ILE A 137 -10.07 -23.16 -10.42
N LEU A 138 -9.25 -22.92 -9.40
CA LEU A 138 -8.16 -23.81 -8.99
C LEU A 138 -8.60 -24.81 -7.91
N PHE A 139 -9.41 -24.34 -6.97
CA PHE A 139 -9.82 -25.09 -5.78
C PHE A 139 -11.32 -24.98 -5.55
N TRP A 140 -11.88 -26.03 -4.97
CA TRP A 140 -13.17 -25.99 -4.29
C TRP A 140 -12.94 -25.80 -2.79
N ALA A 141 -13.67 -24.90 -2.15
CA ALA A 141 -13.67 -24.75 -0.70
C ALA A 141 -14.99 -25.27 -0.11
N ASN A 142 -14.91 -26.14 0.89
CA ASN A 142 -16.10 -26.71 1.55
C ASN A 142 -16.44 -25.86 2.79
N GLY A 143 -17.10 -24.73 2.64
CA GLY A 143 -17.41 -23.83 3.77
C GLY A 143 -16.19 -23.07 4.31
N ASN A 144 -16.36 -22.40 5.45
CA ASN A 144 -15.38 -21.51 6.09
C ASN A 144 -15.41 -21.66 7.62
N GLU A 145 -14.30 -21.47 8.35
CA GLU A 145 -14.24 -21.34 9.83
C GLU A 145 -15.11 -22.33 10.67
N GLY A 146 -15.13 -23.61 10.31
CA GLY A 146 -15.87 -24.67 10.99
C GLY A 146 -17.17 -25.07 10.30
N GLY A 147 -17.56 -24.36 9.24
CA GLY A 147 -18.74 -24.65 8.42
C GLY A 147 -18.56 -25.74 7.38
N TRP A 148 -17.37 -26.31 7.29
CA TRP A 148 -17.14 -27.47 6.46
C TRP A 148 -17.92 -28.68 6.99
N ASN A 149 -18.48 -29.45 6.06
CA ASN A 149 -19.06 -30.74 6.37
C ASN A 149 -18.23 -31.85 5.71
N ARG A 150 -17.46 -32.58 6.51
CA ARG A 150 -16.56 -33.65 6.04
C ARG A 150 -17.28 -34.80 5.32
N GLU A 151 -18.57 -34.97 5.58
CA GLU A 151 -19.41 -35.94 4.85
C GLU A 151 -19.54 -35.60 3.36
N LEU A 152 -19.25 -34.35 2.98
CA LEU A 152 -19.35 -33.84 1.60
C LEU A 152 -18.01 -33.86 0.85
N ASP A 153 -16.87 -34.12 1.51
CA ASP A 153 -15.53 -33.96 0.92
C ASP A 153 -15.35 -34.78 -0.37
N ASN A 154 -15.97 -35.97 -0.42
CA ASN A 154 -15.89 -36.87 -1.57
C ASN A 154 -16.91 -36.54 -2.68
N ASP A 155 -17.93 -35.73 -2.40
CA ASP A 155 -18.98 -35.40 -3.38
C ASP A 155 -18.43 -34.55 -4.52
N TYR A 156 -17.46 -33.69 -4.26
CA TYR A 156 -16.81 -32.88 -5.28
C TYR A 156 -16.22 -33.74 -6.40
N ALA A 157 -15.62 -34.89 -6.06
CA ALA A 157 -15.06 -35.83 -7.03
C ALA A 157 -16.11 -36.62 -7.84
N LEU A 158 -17.37 -36.65 -7.39
CA LEU A 158 -18.49 -37.22 -8.15
C LEU A 158 -18.84 -36.34 -9.35
N TYR A 159 -18.66 -35.02 -9.23
CA TYR A 159 -19.14 -34.03 -10.19
C TYR A 159 -18.01 -33.28 -10.93
N ASP A 160 -16.79 -33.21 -10.37
CA ASP A 160 -15.63 -32.60 -11.00
C ASP A 160 -14.73 -33.65 -11.68
N PRO A 161 -14.77 -33.79 -13.02
CA PRO A 161 -13.94 -34.76 -13.73
C PRO A 161 -12.44 -34.41 -13.67
N GLN A 162 -12.07 -33.17 -13.33
CA GLN A 162 -10.67 -32.75 -13.15
C GLN A 162 -10.13 -33.17 -11.78
N LYS A 163 -11.00 -33.59 -10.84
CA LYS A 163 -10.64 -33.95 -9.47
C LYS A 163 -9.80 -32.85 -8.79
N ARG A 164 -10.23 -31.59 -8.94
CA ARG A 164 -9.55 -30.46 -8.28
C ARG A 164 -9.49 -30.67 -6.78
N THR A 165 -8.43 -30.14 -6.17
CA THR A 165 -8.24 -30.22 -4.72
C THR A 165 -9.36 -29.47 -4.00
N VAL A 166 -9.99 -30.17 -3.06
CA VAL A 166 -10.92 -29.58 -2.08
C VAL A 166 -10.11 -29.13 -0.86
N ILE A 167 -10.36 -27.90 -0.41
CA ILE A 167 -9.73 -27.29 0.78
C ILE A 167 -10.78 -26.89 1.83
N HIS A 168 -10.34 -26.76 3.08
CA HIS A 168 -11.11 -26.22 4.19
C HIS A 168 -10.45 -24.93 4.67
N PRO A 169 -10.95 -23.74 4.30
CA PRO A 169 -10.46 -22.47 4.83
C PRO A 169 -10.34 -22.49 6.36
N TRP A 170 -9.20 -22.06 6.90
CA TRP A 170 -8.82 -22.19 8.32
C TRP A 170 -8.54 -23.63 8.83
N GLU A 171 -8.32 -24.61 7.97
CA GLU A 171 -7.87 -25.95 8.40
C GLU A 171 -6.63 -26.39 7.62
N ASN A 172 -5.81 -27.24 8.23
CA ASN A 172 -4.85 -28.04 7.46
C ASN A 172 -5.56 -29.29 6.95
N PHE A 173 -5.90 -29.29 5.66
CA PHE A 173 -6.69 -30.33 5.04
C PHE A 173 -6.19 -30.63 3.62
N ASN A 174 -6.16 -31.92 3.27
CA ASN A 174 -5.85 -32.38 1.92
C ASN A 174 -4.51 -31.87 1.34
N GLY A 175 -3.53 -31.58 2.19
CA GLY A 175 -2.22 -31.07 1.76
C GLY A 175 -2.13 -29.56 1.61
N ALA A 176 -3.18 -28.83 2.00
CA ALA A 176 -3.23 -27.38 2.06
C ALA A 176 -3.32 -26.93 3.52
N ASN A 177 -2.38 -26.09 3.96
CA ASN A 177 -2.46 -25.37 5.21
C ASN A 177 -3.00 -23.96 4.92
N THR A 178 -4.30 -23.75 5.19
CA THR A 178 -5.04 -22.52 4.90
C THR A 178 -5.40 -21.73 6.16
N LYS A 179 -4.51 -21.75 7.17
CA LYS A 179 -4.70 -21.04 8.44
C LYS A 179 -5.14 -19.59 8.24
N HIS A 180 -6.19 -19.16 8.93
CA HIS A 180 -6.58 -17.75 9.00
C HIS A 180 -5.71 -16.97 9.98
N TYR A 181 -5.41 -15.72 9.61
CA TYR A 181 -4.67 -14.73 10.39
C TYR A 181 -3.43 -15.30 11.10
N PRO A 182 -2.54 -16.02 10.39
CA PRO A 182 -1.32 -16.53 10.98
C PRO A 182 -0.43 -15.37 11.41
N ASP A 183 0.07 -15.42 12.64
CA ASP A 183 1.17 -14.52 13.02
C ASP A 183 2.45 -14.85 12.21
N TYR A 184 3.43 -13.95 12.29
CA TYR A 184 4.66 -14.09 11.52
C TYR A 184 5.44 -15.37 11.88
N ALA A 185 5.45 -15.76 13.16
CA ALA A 185 6.17 -16.94 13.62
C ALA A 185 5.53 -18.24 13.13
N TYR A 186 4.19 -18.32 13.16
CA TYR A 186 3.44 -19.42 12.58
C TYR A 186 3.74 -19.53 11.09
N MET A 187 3.66 -18.43 10.34
CA MET A 187 3.93 -18.42 8.90
C MET A 187 5.35 -18.91 8.61
N VAL A 188 6.37 -18.38 9.30
CA VAL A 188 7.77 -18.82 9.14
C VAL A 188 7.89 -20.32 9.38
N LYS A 189 7.34 -20.82 10.49
CA LYS A 189 7.38 -22.25 10.82
C LYS A 189 6.74 -23.09 9.71
N SER A 190 5.55 -22.71 9.23
CA SER A 190 4.83 -23.46 8.21
C SER A 190 5.57 -23.51 6.89
N VAL A 191 6.18 -22.40 6.44
CA VAL A 191 6.91 -22.40 5.15
C VAL A 191 8.30 -23.04 5.24
N GLU A 192 8.93 -23.04 6.42
CA GLU A 192 10.30 -23.59 6.61
C GLU A 192 10.35 -25.06 6.98
N THR A 193 9.37 -25.56 7.75
CA THR A 193 9.49 -26.87 8.42
C THR A 193 8.37 -27.85 8.12
N GLU A 194 7.21 -27.38 7.65
CA GLU A 194 6.05 -28.23 7.38
C GLU A 194 6.03 -28.70 5.92
N LYS A 195 5.22 -29.73 5.62
CA LYS A 195 5.14 -30.34 4.28
C LYS A 195 3.94 -29.87 3.47
N ASP A 196 2.84 -29.52 4.13
CA ASP A 196 1.64 -29.07 3.44
C ASP A 196 1.87 -27.69 2.82
N VAL A 197 1.25 -27.45 1.67
CA VAL A 197 1.43 -26.18 0.94
C VAL A 197 0.70 -25.10 1.73
N PHE A 198 1.43 -24.06 2.12
CA PHE A 198 0.92 -23.01 2.99
C PHE A 198 0.45 -21.81 2.16
N PHE A 199 -0.83 -21.47 2.31
CA PHE A 199 -1.43 -20.27 1.75
C PHE A 199 -2.65 -19.86 2.60
N PRO A 200 -2.55 -18.84 3.48
CA PRO A 200 -3.69 -18.41 4.28
C PRO A 200 -4.83 -17.97 3.36
N THR A 201 -6.03 -18.52 3.59
CA THR A 201 -7.25 -18.09 2.91
C THR A 201 -7.77 -16.76 3.44
N GLU A 202 -7.27 -16.30 4.60
CA GLU A 202 -7.45 -14.94 5.14
C GLU A 202 -6.19 -14.51 5.91
N PHE A 203 -5.63 -13.35 5.57
CA PHE A 203 -4.58 -12.68 6.32
C PHE A 203 -4.61 -11.16 6.09
N MET A 204 -3.80 -10.39 6.83
CA MET A 204 -3.66 -8.93 6.66
C MET A 204 -5.00 -8.18 6.72
N HIS A 205 -5.72 -8.32 7.84
CA HIS A 205 -7.05 -7.73 8.03
C HIS A 205 -7.06 -6.20 7.84
N GLY A 206 -7.82 -5.72 6.86
CA GLY A 206 -7.80 -4.36 6.36
C GLY A 206 -8.69 -3.35 7.09
N LEU A 207 -9.11 -3.62 8.33
CA LEU A 207 -10.01 -2.73 9.07
C LEU A 207 -9.50 -1.27 9.08
N TYR A 208 -10.30 -0.34 8.54
CA TYR A 208 -9.98 1.08 8.35
C TYR A 208 -8.64 1.31 7.61
N ASP A 209 -8.28 0.35 6.74
CA ASP A 209 -7.01 0.07 6.08
C ASP A 209 -5.75 0.31 6.93
N GLY A 210 -5.85 -0.14 8.18
CA GLY A 210 -4.72 -0.32 9.08
C GLY A 210 -3.93 -1.61 8.84
N GLY A 211 -4.25 -2.42 7.82
CA GLY A 211 -3.68 -3.77 7.68
C GLY A 211 -3.42 -4.34 6.29
N GLY A 212 -4.17 -4.01 5.24
CA GLY A 212 -4.13 -4.77 3.97
C GLY A 212 -2.73 -4.90 3.34
N GLY A 213 -1.91 -3.86 3.45
CA GLY A 213 -0.50 -3.84 3.04
C GLY A 213 0.50 -3.78 4.20
N ALA A 214 0.05 -3.78 5.45
CA ALA A 214 0.91 -3.66 6.63
C ALA A 214 1.63 -4.98 6.91
N ALA A 215 2.96 -4.94 7.04
CA ALA A 215 3.84 -6.12 7.17
C ALA A 215 3.76 -7.13 6.01
N LEU A 216 2.97 -6.86 4.95
CA LEU A 216 2.82 -7.73 3.80
C LEU A 216 4.17 -7.99 3.11
N ASP A 217 5.06 -6.99 3.06
CA ASP A 217 6.40 -7.16 2.46
C ASP A 217 7.25 -8.19 3.23
N ASP A 218 7.15 -8.20 4.56
CA ASP A 218 7.90 -9.13 5.41
C ASP A 218 7.39 -10.56 5.24
N PHE A 219 6.07 -10.74 5.28
CA PHE A 219 5.41 -12.03 5.01
C PHE A 219 5.74 -12.52 3.60
N TRP A 220 5.61 -11.65 2.60
CA TRP A 220 5.85 -12.00 1.21
C TRP A 220 7.30 -12.41 0.96
N LYS A 221 8.28 -11.64 1.46
CA LYS A 221 9.71 -11.96 1.38
C LYS A 221 10.04 -13.31 1.98
N GLN A 222 9.34 -13.72 3.03
CA GLN A 222 9.56 -15.02 3.63
C GLN A 222 8.91 -16.15 2.83
N MET A 223 7.66 -15.98 2.39
CA MET A 223 6.96 -16.98 1.58
C MET A 223 7.67 -17.29 0.27
N VAL A 224 8.24 -16.28 -0.42
CA VAL A 224 8.91 -16.50 -1.71
C VAL A 224 10.21 -17.32 -1.61
N LYS A 225 10.86 -17.36 -0.43
CA LYS A 225 12.13 -18.08 -0.23
C LYS A 225 11.95 -19.60 -0.24
N HIS A 226 10.77 -20.07 0.16
CA HIS A 226 10.52 -21.48 0.40
C HIS A 226 9.54 -22.02 -0.62
N PRO A 227 9.75 -23.23 -1.18
CA PRO A 227 8.88 -23.78 -2.21
C PRO A 227 7.42 -23.90 -1.72
N HIS A 228 7.24 -24.32 -0.46
CA HIS A 228 5.94 -24.62 0.16
C HIS A 228 5.05 -23.40 0.40
N GLY A 229 5.64 -22.20 0.45
CA GLY A 229 4.88 -20.96 0.48
C GLY A 229 4.20 -20.74 -0.86
N ALA A 230 2.86 -20.66 -0.86
CA ALA A 230 2.04 -20.49 -2.06
C ALA A 230 1.28 -19.15 -2.07
N GLY A 231 1.70 -18.15 -1.28
CA GLY A 231 1.08 -16.83 -1.23
C GLY A 231 -0.12 -16.80 -0.26
N GLY A 232 -1.18 -16.07 -0.56
CA GLY A 232 -2.35 -15.95 0.33
C GLY A 232 -3.42 -14.97 -0.15
N PHE A 233 -4.46 -14.78 0.67
CA PHE A 233 -5.64 -13.96 0.35
C PHE A 233 -5.90 -12.90 1.43
N ILE A 234 -5.74 -11.62 1.08
CA ILE A 234 -5.98 -10.48 1.99
C ILE A 234 -7.47 -10.41 2.36
N TRP A 235 -7.77 -10.15 3.63
CA TRP A 235 -9.12 -9.81 4.08
C TRP A 235 -9.28 -8.29 4.19
N SER A 236 -10.08 -7.62 3.37
CA SER A 236 -10.86 -8.10 2.22
C SER A 236 -10.69 -7.17 1.00
N PHE A 237 -11.38 -7.42 -0.12
CA PHE A 237 -11.23 -6.61 -1.33
C PHE A 237 -11.77 -5.19 -1.15
N SER A 238 -12.99 -5.02 -0.67
CA SER A 238 -13.69 -3.72 -0.59
C SER A 238 -14.51 -3.58 0.68
N ASP A 239 -14.66 -2.35 1.17
CA ASP A 239 -15.56 -2.04 2.28
C ASP A 239 -17.03 -2.32 1.94
N GLU A 240 -17.77 -2.88 2.88
CA GLU A 240 -19.15 -3.33 2.70
C GLU A 240 -20.18 -2.43 3.41
N SER A 241 -20.14 -1.13 3.09
CA SER A 241 -21.07 -0.16 3.66
C SER A 241 -22.29 0.07 2.78
N VAL A 242 -23.51 -0.05 3.32
CA VAL A 242 -24.73 0.38 2.58
C VAL A 242 -24.90 1.88 2.64
N ILE A 243 -25.51 2.48 1.61
CA ILE A 243 -25.90 3.91 1.67
C ILE A 243 -27.25 4.07 2.37
N ARG A 244 -27.28 4.92 3.39
CA ARG A 244 -28.47 5.29 4.15
C ARG A 244 -29.10 6.57 3.60
N THR A 245 -30.11 6.41 2.75
CA THR A 245 -30.87 7.55 2.20
C THR A 245 -31.63 8.33 3.28
N ASP A 246 -31.96 7.69 4.40
CA ASP A 246 -32.56 8.30 5.60
C ASP A 246 -31.55 9.12 6.43
N GLN A 247 -30.25 9.01 6.14
CA GLN A 247 -29.17 9.71 6.82
C GLN A 247 -28.32 10.53 5.85
N ASN A 248 -28.98 11.25 4.92
CA ASN A 248 -28.32 12.11 3.93
C ASN A 248 -27.25 11.40 3.07
N GLY A 249 -27.42 10.10 2.82
CA GLY A 249 -26.50 9.31 2.01
C GLY A 249 -25.25 8.84 2.77
N ALA A 250 -25.29 8.79 4.10
CA ALA A 250 -24.19 8.26 4.91
C ALA A 250 -23.92 6.79 4.60
N TYR A 251 -22.64 6.41 4.65
CA TYR A 251 -22.22 5.00 4.65
C TYR A 251 -22.51 4.37 6.02
N ASP A 252 -23.11 3.20 6.00
CA ASP A 252 -23.40 2.38 7.18
C ASP A 252 -22.71 1.02 7.03
N SER A 253 -21.57 0.90 7.72
CA SER A 253 -20.72 -0.27 7.81
C SER A 253 -21.00 -1.10 9.06
N ASP A 254 -22.10 -0.83 9.78
CA ASP A 254 -22.34 -1.35 11.13
C ASP A 254 -21.13 -1.13 12.06
N GLY A 255 -20.66 0.13 12.10
CA GLY A 255 -19.45 0.50 12.83
C GLY A 255 -18.20 -0.12 12.19
N ASN A 256 -17.50 -0.97 12.93
CA ASN A 256 -16.22 -1.56 12.52
C ASN A 256 -16.34 -3.00 11.97
N HIS A 257 -17.54 -3.45 11.58
CA HIS A 257 -17.76 -4.82 11.11
C HIS A 257 -17.63 -5.00 9.59
N ALA A 258 -17.65 -3.92 8.81
CA ALA A 258 -17.60 -3.95 7.34
C ALA A 258 -16.55 -3.06 6.63
N PRO A 259 -15.81 -2.13 7.29
CA PRO A 259 -14.80 -1.32 6.60
C PRO A 259 -13.43 -2.03 6.60
N ASP A 260 -13.36 -3.22 6.00
CA ASP A 260 -12.17 -4.10 5.97
C ASP A 260 -11.40 -4.11 4.63
N GLY A 261 -11.81 -3.29 3.68
CA GLY A 261 -11.37 -3.31 2.30
C GLY A 261 -9.94 -2.82 2.08
N ILE A 262 -9.38 -3.23 0.93
CA ILE A 262 -8.22 -2.56 0.33
C ILE A 262 -8.65 -1.29 -0.42
N VAL A 263 -9.93 -1.23 -0.79
CA VAL A 263 -10.58 -0.10 -1.43
C VAL A 263 -11.90 0.24 -0.74
N GLY A 264 -12.29 1.50 -0.83
CA GLY A 264 -13.53 2.03 -0.25
C GLY A 264 -14.81 1.40 -0.82
N PRO A 265 -16.00 1.77 -0.30
CA PRO A 265 -17.29 1.23 -0.74
C PRO A 265 -17.54 1.41 -2.25
N HIS A 266 -17.09 2.52 -2.84
CA HIS A 266 -17.13 2.79 -4.28
C HIS A 266 -15.78 2.57 -4.97
N ARG A 267 -14.94 1.72 -4.39
CA ARG A 267 -13.62 1.31 -4.89
C ARG A 267 -12.60 2.45 -4.90
N GLU A 268 -12.76 3.42 -4.01
CA GLU A 268 -11.75 4.43 -3.78
C GLU A 268 -10.43 3.78 -3.36
N LYS A 269 -9.33 4.18 -4.00
CA LYS A 269 -8.01 3.59 -3.71
C LYS A 269 -7.43 4.17 -2.43
N GLU A 270 -6.93 3.29 -1.59
CA GLU A 270 -6.37 3.63 -0.28
C GLU A 270 -4.86 3.35 -0.21
N GLY A 271 -4.24 3.58 0.95
CA GLY A 271 -2.80 3.43 1.12
C GLY A 271 -2.30 2.02 0.78
N SER A 272 -3.01 0.98 1.22
CA SER A 272 -2.64 -0.41 0.95
C SER A 272 -2.74 -0.80 -0.52
N PHE A 273 -3.67 -0.22 -1.29
CA PHE A 273 -3.77 -0.47 -2.73
C PHE A 273 -2.41 -0.31 -3.41
N TYR A 274 -1.73 0.81 -3.14
CA TYR A 274 -0.43 1.11 -3.74
C TYR A 274 0.70 0.27 -3.14
N ALA A 275 0.66 -0.03 -1.84
CA ALA A 275 1.65 -0.89 -1.19
C ALA A 275 1.61 -2.31 -1.76
N ILE A 276 0.41 -2.89 -1.89
CA ILE A 276 0.17 -4.21 -2.49
C ILE A 276 0.64 -4.21 -3.94
N LYS A 277 0.27 -3.18 -4.71
CA LYS A 277 0.72 -3.02 -6.10
C LYS A 277 2.25 -3.10 -6.23
N GLU A 278 3.00 -2.42 -5.36
CA GLU A 278 4.46 -2.51 -5.36
C GLU A 278 4.97 -3.90 -4.93
N ILE A 279 4.50 -4.41 -3.78
CA ILE A 279 5.01 -5.64 -3.16
C ILE A 279 4.79 -6.85 -4.07
N TRP A 280 3.63 -6.90 -4.74
CA TRP A 280 3.23 -7.99 -5.61
C TRP A 280 3.56 -7.77 -7.09
N SER A 281 4.28 -6.70 -7.43
CA SER A 281 4.80 -6.51 -8.79
C SER A 281 5.57 -7.76 -9.26
N PRO A 282 5.26 -8.29 -10.46
CA PRO A 282 5.99 -9.41 -11.03
C PRO A 282 7.35 -9.00 -11.59
N VAL A 283 7.60 -7.70 -11.77
CA VAL A 283 8.94 -7.16 -11.96
C VAL A 283 9.44 -6.69 -10.60
N TYR A 284 10.45 -7.36 -10.06
CA TYR A 284 10.98 -7.02 -8.75
C TYR A 284 12.30 -6.28 -8.86
N ILE A 285 12.40 -5.18 -8.11
CA ILE A 285 13.60 -4.37 -7.97
C ILE A 285 13.94 -4.33 -6.49
N GLU A 286 15.16 -4.74 -6.14
CA GLU A 286 15.65 -4.63 -4.77
C GLU A 286 15.78 -3.13 -4.42
N PRO A 287 15.28 -2.69 -3.25
CA PRO A 287 15.45 -1.31 -2.82
C PRO A 287 16.93 -0.91 -2.77
N GLN A 288 17.29 0.13 -3.52
CA GLN A 288 18.63 0.70 -3.50
C GLN A 288 18.57 2.23 -3.59
N PRO A 289 19.45 2.96 -2.87
CA PRO A 289 19.58 4.40 -3.05
C PRO A 289 20.32 4.71 -4.35
N ILE A 290 19.92 5.81 -5.01
CA ILE A 290 20.69 6.36 -6.13
C ILE A 290 21.84 7.20 -5.56
N ALA A 291 22.93 6.54 -5.21
CA ALA A 291 24.12 7.17 -4.65
C ALA A 291 24.86 8.03 -5.71
N PRO A 292 25.75 8.95 -5.30
CA PRO A 292 26.59 9.70 -6.24
C PRO A 292 27.46 8.81 -7.16
N THR A 293 27.71 7.57 -6.77
CA THR A 293 28.45 6.55 -7.51
C THR A 293 27.58 5.69 -8.44
N PHE A 294 26.27 5.92 -8.48
CA PHE A 294 25.34 5.17 -9.34
C PHE A 294 25.77 5.25 -10.82
N ASP A 295 25.85 4.09 -11.46
CA ASP A 295 26.37 3.91 -12.82
C ASP A 295 25.26 3.82 -13.88
N GLY A 296 23.99 3.94 -13.47
CA GLY A 296 22.85 3.84 -14.37
C GLY A 296 22.26 2.44 -14.47
N LYS A 297 22.70 1.47 -13.65
CA LYS A 297 22.23 0.08 -13.71
C LYS A 297 21.38 -0.32 -12.52
N ILE A 298 20.31 -1.06 -12.76
CA ILE A 298 19.37 -1.52 -11.73
C ILE A 298 19.23 -3.04 -11.80
N GLU A 299 19.44 -3.73 -10.68
CA GLU A 299 19.17 -5.16 -10.58
C GLU A 299 17.66 -5.43 -10.61
N VAL A 300 17.25 -6.41 -11.41
CA VAL A 300 15.86 -6.79 -11.64
C VAL A 300 15.70 -8.31 -11.61
N GLU A 301 14.60 -8.77 -11.01
CA GLU A 301 14.19 -10.16 -10.99
C GLU A 301 12.83 -10.32 -11.70
N ASN A 302 12.74 -11.31 -12.60
CA ASN A 302 11.49 -11.69 -13.22
C ASN A 302 10.71 -12.67 -12.33
N ARG A 303 9.63 -12.19 -11.71
CA ARG A 303 8.71 -12.98 -10.88
C ARG A 303 7.38 -13.32 -11.57
N TYR A 304 7.29 -13.19 -12.89
CA TYR A 304 6.21 -13.84 -13.64
C TYR A 304 6.41 -15.36 -13.67
N SER A 305 5.31 -16.12 -13.69
CA SER A 305 5.38 -17.58 -13.88
C SER A 305 5.50 -17.99 -15.36
N PHE A 306 5.01 -17.18 -16.30
CA PHE A 306 4.91 -17.55 -17.73
C PHE A 306 5.40 -16.48 -18.71
N THR A 307 5.78 -15.29 -18.24
CA THR A 307 6.09 -14.13 -19.09
C THR A 307 7.58 -13.84 -19.05
N ASN A 308 8.22 -13.66 -20.21
CA ASN A 308 9.58 -13.13 -20.30
C ASN A 308 9.53 -11.60 -20.24
N LEU A 309 10.50 -10.95 -19.58
CA LEU A 309 10.56 -9.49 -19.52
C LEU A 309 10.78 -8.81 -20.87
N SER A 310 11.19 -9.54 -21.91
CA SER A 310 11.21 -9.02 -23.29
C SER A 310 9.81 -8.69 -23.84
N GLN A 311 8.75 -9.24 -23.23
CA GLN A 311 7.35 -8.92 -23.53
C GLN A 311 6.85 -7.71 -22.74
N CYS A 312 7.61 -7.26 -21.74
CA CYS A 312 7.30 -6.07 -20.94
C CYS A 312 7.94 -4.83 -21.57
N LYS A 313 7.45 -3.64 -21.19
CA LYS A 313 8.05 -2.37 -21.58
C LYS A 313 8.57 -1.64 -20.36
N PHE A 314 9.73 -0.99 -20.51
CA PHE A 314 10.32 -0.16 -19.48
C PHE A 314 10.53 1.26 -19.99
N SER A 315 10.34 2.24 -19.11
CA SER A 315 10.69 3.63 -19.37
C SER A 315 11.23 4.29 -18.11
N TRP A 316 12.18 5.20 -18.27
CA TRP A 316 12.68 6.03 -17.19
C TRP A 316 12.47 7.51 -17.50
N SER A 317 12.39 8.32 -16.45
CA SER A 317 12.38 9.79 -16.56
C SER A 317 13.19 10.44 -15.45
N LEU A 318 13.92 11.50 -15.81
CA LEU A 318 14.62 12.38 -14.88
C LEU A 318 13.77 13.64 -14.67
N VAL A 319 13.55 14.00 -13.41
CA VAL A 319 12.56 15.02 -13.03
C VAL A 319 13.22 16.12 -12.20
N LYS A 320 12.82 17.37 -12.45
CA LYS A 320 13.04 18.50 -11.54
C LYS A 320 11.73 18.92 -10.89
N PHE A 321 11.73 19.11 -9.59
CA PHE A 321 10.54 19.48 -8.84
C PHE A 321 10.44 20.99 -8.61
N PRO A 322 9.22 21.53 -8.51
CA PRO A 322 9.00 22.87 -8.00
C PRO A 322 9.49 22.98 -6.54
N GLY A 323 9.95 24.17 -6.15
CA GLY A 323 10.33 24.48 -4.77
C GLY A 323 9.12 24.79 -3.89
N ALA A 324 9.34 24.89 -2.58
CA ALA A 324 8.28 25.19 -1.61
C ALA A 324 7.52 26.50 -1.90
N ALA A 325 8.17 27.50 -2.49
CA ALA A 325 7.54 28.78 -2.83
C ALA A 325 6.74 28.77 -4.15
N ASP A 326 6.93 27.76 -5.01
CA ASP A 326 6.24 27.67 -6.29
C ASP A 326 4.79 27.22 -6.09
N LYS A 327 3.86 27.70 -6.91
CA LYS A 327 2.42 27.34 -6.77
C LYS A 327 2.09 25.92 -7.25
N GLY A 328 2.88 25.36 -8.16
CA GLY A 328 2.62 24.05 -8.76
C GLY A 328 3.23 22.89 -7.99
N THR A 329 2.70 21.69 -8.21
CA THR A 329 3.22 20.42 -7.68
C THR A 329 3.86 19.55 -8.76
N GLN A 330 3.58 19.82 -10.04
CA GLN A 330 4.02 18.96 -11.13
C GLN A 330 5.53 19.07 -11.36
N GLY A 331 6.22 17.93 -11.28
CA GLY A 331 7.61 17.81 -11.66
C GLY A 331 7.79 17.96 -13.19
N LYS A 332 8.82 18.70 -13.60
CA LYS A 332 9.21 18.84 -15.00
C LYS A 332 10.14 17.71 -15.41
N VAL A 333 9.70 16.87 -16.33
CA VAL A 333 10.57 15.87 -16.98
C VAL A 333 11.62 16.62 -17.82
N THR A 334 12.89 16.41 -17.50
CA THR A 334 14.01 17.03 -18.21
C THR A 334 14.57 16.11 -19.30
N LYS A 335 14.51 14.80 -19.05
CA LYS A 335 14.92 13.72 -19.95
C LYS A 335 14.09 12.48 -19.65
N SER A 336 13.87 11.67 -20.67
CA SER A 336 13.26 10.35 -20.55
C SER A 336 13.86 9.41 -21.59
N GLY A 337 13.67 8.12 -21.40
CA GLY A 337 14.12 7.10 -22.32
C GLY A 337 13.62 5.73 -21.94
N SER A 338 14.09 4.74 -22.68
CA SER A 338 13.91 3.32 -22.33
C SER A 338 15.28 2.73 -21.98
N PRO A 339 15.34 1.80 -21.02
CA PRO A 339 16.55 1.03 -20.77
C PRO A 339 16.94 0.18 -21.99
N VAL A 340 18.14 -0.38 -21.95
CA VAL A 340 18.57 -1.44 -22.86
C VAL A 340 17.60 -2.62 -22.75
N ALA A 341 17.20 -3.17 -23.90
CA ALA A 341 16.36 -4.35 -23.94
C ALA A 341 17.01 -5.48 -23.15
N LEU A 342 16.19 -6.14 -22.32
CA LEU A 342 16.62 -7.20 -21.43
C LEU A 342 15.67 -8.39 -21.59
N GLU A 343 16.23 -9.57 -21.83
CA GLU A 343 15.48 -10.81 -21.89
C GLU A 343 15.74 -11.61 -20.62
N LEU A 344 14.74 -11.69 -19.76
CA LEU A 344 14.77 -12.54 -18.56
C LEU A 344 13.57 -13.46 -18.59
N ALA A 345 13.83 -14.76 -18.65
CA ALA A 345 12.79 -15.78 -18.49
C ALA A 345 12.24 -15.78 -17.04
N PRO A 346 11.05 -16.36 -16.80
CA PRO A 346 10.51 -16.57 -15.46
C PRO A 346 11.57 -17.06 -14.45
N GLY A 347 11.67 -16.40 -13.30
CA GLY A 347 12.59 -16.74 -12.20
C GLY A 347 14.03 -16.25 -12.37
N GLN A 348 14.40 -15.66 -13.52
CA GLN A 348 15.75 -15.16 -13.74
C GLN A 348 15.98 -13.77 -13.15
N ARG A 349 17.26 -13.48 -12.86
CA ARG A 349 17.76 -12.16 -12.44
C ARG A 349 18.70 -11.60 -13.50
N GLY A 350 18.79 -10.28 -13.55
CA GLY A 350 19.75 -9.59 -14.41
C GLY A 350 19.76 -8.09 -14.14
N THR A 351 20.50 -7.37 -14.98
CA THR A 351 20.76 -5.95 -14.79
C THR A 351 20.11 -5.13 -15.90
N LEU A 352 19.27 -4.17 -15.52
CA LEU A 352 18.63 -3.20 -16.38
C LEU A 352 19.55 -1.96 -16.53
N ASP A 353 20.19 -1.81 -17.69
CA ASP A 353 21.00 -0.63 -18.01
C ASP A 353 20.12 0.50 -18.55
N LEU A 354 19.98 1.57 -17.77
CA LEU A 354 19.15 2.72 -18.12
C LEU A 354 19.79 3.63 -19.18
N ARG A 355 21.12 3.54 -19.41
CA ARG A 355 21.89 4.48 -20.25
C ARG A 355 21.59 5.94 -19.96
N LEU A 356 21.62 6.30 -18.68
CA LEU A 356 21.35 7.67 -18.27
C LEU A 356 22.38 8.65 -18.87
N PRO A 357 21.97 9.86 -19.26
CA PRO A 357 22.90 10.88 -19.74
C PRO A 357 23.83 11.33 -18.61
N ALA A 358 25.05 11.78 -18.95
CA ALA A 358 26.02 12.28 -17.97
C ALA A 358 25.48 13.40 -17.04
N SER A 359 24.44 14.13 -17.50
CA SER A 359 23.77 15.18 -16.75
C SER A 359 22.73 14.67 -15.73
N TRP A 360 22.55 13.36 -15.54
CA TRP A 360 21.47 12.82 -14.70
C TRP A 360 21.50 13.36 -13.27
N LYS A 361 22.69 13.57 -12.70
CA LYS A 361 22.93 14.13 -11.36
C LYS A 361 22.39 15.55 -11.14
N GLN A 362 22.03 16.26 -12.22
CA GLN A 362 21.49 17.62 -12.15
C GLN A 362 19.98 17.65 -11.84
N ASN A 363 19.34 16.49 -11.78
CA ASN A 363 17.91 16.34 -11.54
C ASN A 363 17.61 16.03 -10.07
N ASP A 364 16.35 16.08 -9.69
CA ASP A 364 15.90 15.88 -8.32
C ASP A 364 15.48 14.43 -8.07
N ALA A 365 14.93 13.75 -9.08
CA ALA A 365 14.57 12.33 -8.99
C ALA A 365 14.75 11.58 -10.32
N LEU A 366 14.93 10.25 -10.18
CA LEU A 366 14.82 9.26 -11.24
C LEU A 366 13.55 8.45 -11.01
N TYR A 367 12.70 8.36 -12.03
CA TYR A 367 11.57 7.43 -12.07
C TYR A 367 11.85 6.30 -13.05
N LEU A 368 11.42 5.09 -12.71
CA LEU A 368 11.41 3.92 -13.59
C LEU A 368 10.02 3.31 -13.55
N THR A 369 9.40 3.13 -14.72
CA THR A 369 8.09 2.50 -14.86
C THR A 369 8.24 1.21 -15.65
N ALA A 370 7.63 0.14 -15.14
CA ALA A 370 7.46 -1.12 -15.85
C ALA A 370 6.00 -1.30 -16.27
N TYR A 371 5.81 -1.73 -17.51
CA TYR A 371 4.52 -2.08 -18.09
C TYR A 371 4.50 -3.56 -18.46
N GLY A 372 3.39 -4.21 -18.16
CA GLY A 372 3.17 -5.62 -18.48
C GLY A 372 2.95 -5.85 -19.98
N PRO A 373 2.78 -7.13 -20.39
CA PRO A 373 2.59 -7.50 -21.77
C PRO A 373 1.29 -6.98 -22.39
N GLN A 374 0.31 -6.54 -21.59
CA GLN A 374 -0.91 -5.88 -22.05
C GLN A 374 -0.82 -4.35 -21.97
N GLN A 375 0.40 -3.81 -21.77
CA GLN A 375 0.69 -2.37 -21.60
C GLN A 375 0.09 -1.73 -20.35
N GLU A 376 -0.36 -2.52 -19.39
CA GLU A 376 -0.77 -2.08 -18.07
C GLU A 376 0.44 -1.64 -17.24
N GLU A 377 0.32 -0.54 -16.47
CA GLU A 377 1.38 -0.14 -15.54
C GLU A 377 1.45 -1.12 -14.37
N LEU A 378 2.56 -1.86 -14.26
CA LEU A 378 2.84 -2.75 -13.13
C LEU A 378 3.20 -1.91 -11.91
N PHE A 379 4.18 -1.02 -12.06
CA PHE A 379 4.56 -0.06 -11.03
C PHE A 379 5.49 1.03 -11.58
N THR A 380 5.56 2.16 -10.87
CA THR A 380 6.56 3.20 -11.07
C THR A 380 7.37 3.40 -9.80
N TRP A 381 8.63 2.96 -9.81
CA TRP A 381 9.60 3.24 -8.76
C TRP A 381 10.17 4.65 -8.92
N SER A 382 10.52 5.26 -7.80
CA SER A 382 11.08 6.61 -7.77
C SER A 382 12.14 6.74 -6.70
N TRP A 383 13.23 7.40 -7.05
CA TRP A 383 14.38 7.64 -6.18
C TRP A 383 14.78 9.11 -6.20
N PRO A 384 14.99 9.73 -5.03
CA PRO A 384 15.66 11.03 -4.96
C PRO A 384 17.10 10.90 -5.44
N ILE A 385 17.55 11.84 -6.27
CA ILE A 385 18.94 11.96 -6.72
C ILE A 385 19.74 12.85 -5.77
N LYS A 386 19.11 13.91 -5.26
CA LYS A 386 19.72 14.87 -4.33
C LYS A 386 19.42 14.49 -2.89
N LYS A 387 20.38 14.74 -1.99
CA LYS A 387 20.15 14.65 -0.55
C LYS A 387 19.23 15.78 -0.10
N ALA A 388 18.42 15.54 0.93
CA ALA A 388 17.52 16.56 1.50
C ALA A 388 18.26 17.89 1.80
N ALA A 389 19.45 17.80 2.40
CA ALA A 389 20.28 18.96 2.72
C ALA A 389 20.73 19.81 1.51
N ASP A 390 20.74 19.24 0.29
CA ASP A 390 21.07 19.97 -0.93
C ASP A 390 19.84 20.62 -1.58
N VAL A 391 18.63 20.14 -1.26
CA VAL A 391 17.37 20.70 -1.74
C VAL A 391 17.03 22.00 -1.00
N VAL A 392 17.32 22.06 0.30
CA VAL A 392 16.91 23.16 1.20
C VAL A 392 18.01 24.22 1.38
N LYS A 393 18.81 24.52 0.35
CA LYS A 393 19.83 25.60 0.40
C LYS A 393 19.33 26.90 -0.25
N PRO A 394 18.53 27.74 0.42
CA PRO A 394 18.36 29.11 -0.04
C PRO A 394 19.61 29.92 0.36
N ARG A 395 20.20 30.64 -0.60
CA ARG A 395 21.09 31.76 -0.27
C ARG A 395 20.20 32.95 0.08
N LEU A 396 19.98 33.20 1.36
CA LEU A 396 19.38 34.47 1.77
C LEU A 396 20.39 35.58 1.47
N SER A 397 19.99 36.57 0.67
CA SER A 397 20.83 37.73 0.31
C SER A 397 20.85 38.81 1.41
N SER A 398 20.20 38.56 2.54
CA SER A 398 20.03 39.51 3.63
C SER A 398 21.28 39.58 4.51
N ARG A 399 21.71 40.79 4.83
CA ARG A 399 22.76 41.09 5.83
C ARG A 399 22.16 41.60 7.16
N SER A 400 20.86 41.40 7.40
CA SER A 400 20.25 41.94 8.63
C SER A 400 20.81 41.24 9.86
N LYS A 401 21.21 42.04 10.85
CA LYS A 401 21.84 41.57 12.09
C LYS A 401 20.84 40.70 12.87
N VAL A 402 21.31 39.60 13.44
CA VAL A 402 20.53 38.83 14.40
C VAL A 402 20.56 39.57 15.74
N GLU A 403 19.39 39.87 16.27
CA GLU A 403 19.24 40.62 17.52
C GLU A 403 18.51 39.77 18.54
N SER A 404 18.85 39.93 19.82
CA SER A 404 18.21 39.24 20.93
C SER A 404 17.84 40.22 22.02
N ARG A 405 16.70 40.00 22.68
CA ARG A 405 16.32 40.69 23.92
C ARG A 405 15.70 39.70 24.88
N GLU A 406 15.87 39.94 26.17
CA GLU A 406 15.25 39.16 27.23
C GLU A 406 14.21 39.98 28.00
N THR A 407 13.16 39.30 28.44
CA THR A 407 12.23 39.78 29.47
C THR A 407 12.34 38.89 30.72
N SER A 408 11.47 39.08 31.71
CA SER A 408 11.36 38.16 32.86
C SER A 408 11.16 36.72 32.42
N ASP A 409 10.26 36.52 31.45
CA ASP A 409 9.73 35.19 31.13
C ASP A 409 10.16 34.67 29.75
N ALA A 410 10.65 35.55 28.86
CA ALA A 410 10.95 35.19 27.48
C ALA A 410 12.34 35.63 26.99
N LEU A 411 12.90 34.84 26.09
CA LEU A 411 13.99 35.22 25.20
C LEU A 411 13.43 35.44 23.80
N VAL A 412 13.63 36.63 23.24
CA VAL A 412 13.14 36.98 21.89
C VAL A 412 14.33 37.15 20.96
N VAL A 413 14.37 36.37 19.88
CA VAL A 413 15.40 36.48 18.84
C VAL A 413 14.75 37.04 17.57
N THR A 414 15.28 38.14 17.05
CA THR A 414 14.88 38.74 15.77
C THR A 414 15.89 38.38 14.70
N CYS A 415 15.46 37.71 13.65
CA CYS A 415 16.28 37.35 12.50
C CYS A 415 15.50 37.59 11.21
N ASN A 416 16.08 38.34 10.27
CA ASN A 416 15.45 38.67 8.98
C ASN A 416 14.02 39.25 9.11
N GLY A 417 13.79 40.09 10.13
CA GLY A 417 12.48 40.71 10.41
C GLY A 417 11.44 39.78 11.07
N VAL A 418 11.81 38.54 11.38
CA VAL A 418 10.95 37.57 12.08
C VAL A 418 11.41 37.47 13.54
N GLN A 419 10.48 37.57 14.49
CA GLN A 419 10.74 37.40 15.92
C GLN A 419 10.33 36.00 16.38
N TYR A 420 11.22 35.32 17.09
CA TYR A 420 11.02 34.01 17.69
C TYR A 420 11.00 34.18 19.20
N TRP A 421 9.87 33.84 19.82
CA TRP A 421 9.66 34.01 21.26
C TRP A 421 9.84 32.66 21.94
N PHE A 422 10.81 32.57 22.84
CA PHE A 422 11.07 31.38 23.64
C PHE A 422 10.70 31.62 25.09
N ASP A 423 9.91 30.73 25.68
CA ASP A 423 9.61 30.74 27.12
C ASP A 423 10.84 30.22 27.89
N LYS A 424 11.33 30.99 28.86
CA LYS A 424 12.54 30.65 29.62
C LYS A 424 12.34 29.52 30.64
N SER A 425 11.09 29.26 31.04
CA SER A 425 10.73 28.24 32.03
C SER A 425 10.58 26.85 31.40
N THR A 426 10.14 26.78 30.15
CA THR A 426 9.91 25.55 29.39
C THR A 426 10.97 25.32 28.30
N GLY A 427 11.67 26.38 27.88
CA GLY A 427 12.64 26.37 26.78
C GLY A 427 12.00 26.19 25.40
N THR A 428 10.67 26.20 25.33
CA THR A 428 9.91 26.00 24.09
C THR A 428 9.69 27.32 23.36
N LEU A 429 9.45 27.22 22.05
CA LEU A 429 8.98 28.31 21.21
C LEU A 429 7.51 28.57 21.56
N ASP A 430 7.16 29.80 21.91
CA ASP A 430 5.78 30.21 22.20
C ASP A 430 5.03 30.66 20.95
N LYS A 431 5.71 31.42 20.09
CA LYS A 431 5.15 31.96 18.84
C LYS A 431 6.23 32.50 17.94
N VAL A 432 5.88 32.62 16.66
CA VAL A 432 6.71 33.29 15.65
C VAL A 432 5.96 34.50 15.11
N VAL A 433 6.54 35.69 15.22
CA VAL A 433 5.95 36.94 14.72
C VAL A 433 6.68 37.37 13.46
N LYS A 434 6.00 37.24 12.32
CA LYS A 434 6.45 37.80 11.03
C LYS A 434 5.98 39.26 10.91
N PRO A 435 6.56 40.07 10.01
CA PRO A 435 6.13 41.47 9.81
C PRO A 435 4.63 41.62 9.48
N THR A 436 4.03 40.61 8.84
CA THR A 436 2.66 40.66 8.35
C THR A 436 1.68 39.82 9.15
N ALA A 437 2.14 38.94 10.05
CA ALA A 437 1.28 38.00 10.77
C ALA A 437 2.00 37.38 11.97
N THR A 438 1.25 36.94 12.97
CA THR A 438 1.74 36.02 14.00
C THR A 438 1.36 34.60 13.62
N VAL A 439 2.32 33.68 13.69
CA VAL A 439 2.12 32.24 13.45
C VAL A 439 2.03 31.55 14.81
N SER A 440 0.94 30.81 15.02
CA SER A 440 0.63 30.11 16.28
C SER A 440 1.44 28.80 16.52
N LEU A 441 2.60 28.65 15.89
CA LEU A 441 3.49 27.51 16.11
C LEU A 441 4.15 27.66 17.48
N SER A 442 3.88 26.72 18.38
CA SER A 442 4.25 26.84 19.80
C SER A 442 4.61 25.51 20.46
N GLY A 443 4.96 25.53 21.75
CA GLY A 443 5.07 24.37 22.64
C GLY A 443 6.15 23.36 22.29
N GLY A 444 7.06 23.68 21.36
CA GLY A 444 8.14 22.81 20.93
C GLY A 444 9.46 23.55 20.69
N PRO A 445 10.56 22.84 20.41
CA PRO A 445 10.63 21.40 20.27
C PRO A 445 10.63 20.72 21.64
N ILE A 446 9.78 19.71 21.80
CA ILE A 446 9.77 18.78 22.94
C ILE A 446 9.83 17.34 22.42
N LEU A 447 10.23 16.39 23.27
CA LEU A 447 10.18 14.97 22.91
C LEU A 447 8.74 14.54 22.65
N ALA A 448 8.55 13.82 21.55
CA ALA A 448 7.27 13.19 21.24
C ALA A 448 7.23 11.79 21.89
N GLY A 449 6.10 11.43 22.51
CA GLY A 449 5.82 10.07 23.01
C GLY A 449 6.25 9.80 24.45
N VAL A 450 7.07 10.65 25.05
CA VAL A 450 7.54 10.54 26.45
C VAL A 450 7.60 11.90 27.12
N THR A 451 7.63 11.90 28.46
CA THR A 451 7.74 13.14 29.24
C THR A 451 9.20 13.50 29.52
N ALA A 452 9.59 14.72 29.18
CA ALA A 452 10.84 15.34 29.61
C ALA A 452 10.61 16.79 30.02
N ARG A 453 11.42 17.27 30.97
CA ARG A 453 11.35 18.64 31.51
C ARG A 453 12.63 19.38 31.21
N LEU A 454 12.51 20.70 31.04
CA LEU A 454 13.66 21.57 30.84
C LEU A 454 14.61 21.47 32.04
N ARG A 455 15.87 21.14 31.76
CA ARG A 455 16.98 21.19 32.72
C ARG A 455 17.79 22.46 32.58
N GLN A 456 18.01 22.89 31.35
CA GLN A 456 18.88 24.02 31.04
C GLN A 456 18.37 24.77 29.82
N PHE A 457 18.35 26.09 29.90
CA PHE A 457 18.04 26.99 28.79
C PHE A 457 19.08 28.10 28.72
N SER A 458 19.56 28.42 27.51
CA SER A 458 20.50 29.51 27.30
C SER A 458 20.39 30.12 25.90
N GLY A 459 20.71 31.42 25.79
CA GLY A 459 20.86 32.13 24.53
C GLY A 459 22.24 32.77 24.45
N VAL A 460 23.02 32.48 23.42
CA VAL A 460 24.40 32.96 23.28
C VAL A 460 24.66 33.48 21.87
N ALA A 461 25.21 34.68 21.78
CA ALA A 461 25.73 35.23 20.53
C ALA A 461 27.06 34.53 20.16
N LYS A 462 27.16 34.03 18.92
CA LYS A 462 28.36 33.40 18.37
C LYS A 462 28.72 34.08 17.05
N GLY A 463 29.55 35.12 17.12
CA GLY A 463 29.89 35.94 15.96
C GLY A 463 28.67 36.69 15.42
N ASN A 464 28.28 36.42 14.17
CA ASN A 464 27.08 36.99 13.54
C ASN A 464 25.82 36.14 13.74
N GLU A 465 25.93 35.01 14.45
CA GLU A 465 24.83 34.11 14.73
C GLU A 465 24.37 34.26 16.18
N PHE A 466 23.13 33.85 16.44
CA PHE A 466 22.60 33.68 17.78
C PHE A 466 22.14 32.25 17.96
N VAL A 467 22.47 31.64 19.09
CA VAL A 467 22.14 30.24 19.35
C VAL A 467 21.30 30.16 20.61
N VAL A 468 20.14 29.49 20.53
CA VAL A 468 19.29 29.15 21.68
C VAL A 468 19.39 27.65 21.91
N GLU A 469 19.83 27.26 23.10
CA GLU A 469 20.00 25.86 23.51
C GLU A 469 19.05 25.54 24.66
N ALA A 470 18.28 24.46 24.51
CA ALA A 470 17.36 23.91 25.49
C ALA A 470 17.63 22.41 25.68
N ASN A 471 17.97 22.01 26.91
CA ASN A 471 18.24 20.61 27.27
C ASN A 471 17.12 20.08 28.17
N TYR A 472 16.56 18.94 27.80
CA TYR A 472 15.45 18.29 28.48
C TYR A 472 15.84 16.91 28.99
N GLU A 473 15.36 16.54 30.17
CA GLU A 473 15.60 15.23 30.81
C GLU A 473 14.33 14.69 31.46
N GLY A 474 14.23 13.37 31.57
CA GLY A 474 13.08 12.64 32.11
C GLY A 474 13.12 11.18 31.66
N GLU A 475 12.02 10.70 31.07
CA GLU A 475 11.92 9.37 30.45
C GLU A 475 12.77 9.25 29.17
N GLY A 476 13.19 10.39 28.62
CA GLY A 476 14.16 10.50 27.55
C GLY A 476 15.02 11.75 27.73
N SER A 477 15.91 11.99 26.77
CA SER A 477 16.67 13.25 26.69
C SER A 477 16.50 13.92 25.34
N LEU A 478 16.43 15.25 25.34
CA LEU A 478 16.46 16.08 24.14
C LEU A 478 17.42 17.23 24.35
N LYS A 479 18.39 17.39 23.46
CA LYS A 479 19.17 18.62 23.33
C LYS A 479 18.71 19.31 22.07
N ALA A 480 18.03 20.44 22.21
CA ALA A 480 17.54 21.25 21.10
C ALA A 480 18.38 22.52 20.96
N LYS A 481 18.82 22.81 19.74
CA LYS A 481 19.69 23.94 19.43
C LYS A 481 19.18 24.68 18.21
N TRP A 482 18.58 25.84 18.45
CA TRP A 482 18.18 26.77 17.42
C TRP A 482 19.35 27.66 17.03
N ILE A 483 19.66 27.73 15.74
CA ILE A 483 20.75 28.55 15.18
C ILE A 483 20.12 29.58 14.25
N PHE A 484 20.29 30.84 14.63
CA PHE A 484 19.84 32.00 13.87
C PHE A 484 21.02 32.61 13.14
N SER A 485 20.96 32.60 11.80
CA SER A 485 22.00 33.12 10.93
C SER A 485 21.42 34.17 9.99
N PRO A 486 22.13 35.28 9.70
CA PRO A 486 21.65 36.28 8.75
C PRO A 486 21.56 35.73 7.31
N THR A 487 22.39 34.75 6.99
CA THR A 487 22.58 34.23 5.63
C THR A 487 21.90 32.90 5.34
N ALA A 488 21.25 32.29 6.33
CA ALA A 488 20.60 30.99 6.21
C ALA A 488 19.24 30.97 6.94
N PRO A 489 18.32 30.08 6.56
CA PRO A 489 17.11 29.82 7.33
C PRO A 489 17.45 29.44 8.77
N VAL A 490 16.51 29.72 9.67
CA VAL A 490 16.63 29.29 11.06
C VAL A 490 16.72 27.77 11.10
N LYS A 491 17.76 27.26 11.76
CA LYS A 491 18.06 25.83 11.82
C LYS A 491 17.80 25.32 13.23
N LEU A 492 17.09 24.20 13.35
CA LEU A 492 16.99 23.43 14.58
C LEU A 492 17.85 22.17 14.46
N GLU A 493 18.93 22.10 15.23
CA GLU A 493 19.68 20.87 15.47
C GLU A 493 19.13 20.20 16.73
N TYR A 494 18.97 18.89 16.71
CA TYR A 494 18.57 18.18 17.92
C TYR A 494 19.20 16.79 18.03
N GLU A 495 19.42 16.38 19.26
CA GLU A 495 19.84 15.03 19.65
C GLU A 495 18.78 14.49 20.61
N THR A 496 18.28 13.27 20.38
CA THR A 496 17.30 12.64 21.27
C THR A 496 17.75 11.25 21.71
N SER A 497 17.33 10.87 22.91
CA SER A 497 17.31 9.49 23.35
C SER A 497 16.00 9.18 24.04
N GLN A 498 15.52 7.95 23.87
CA GLN A 498 14.30 7.46 24.47
C GLN A 498 14.48 5.98 24.79
N VAL A 499 13.97 5.55 25.94
CA VAL A 499 14.04 4.15 26.40
C VAL A 499 12.61 3.66 26.64
N GLY A 500 12.32 2.44 26.20
CA GLY A 500 10.99 1.83 26.33
C GLY A 500 10.17 1.91 25.04
N GLU A 501 8.91 1.47 25.15
CA GLU A 501 7.95 1.52 24.05
C GLU A 501 7.29 2.90 23.98
N ALA A 502 7.08 3.39 22.77
CA ALA A 502 6.29 4.59 22.52
C ALA A 502 5.66 4.53 21.13
N ASP A 503 4.48 5.12 21.01
CA ASP A 503 3.73 5.18 19.76
C ASP A 503 4.48 5.97 18.67
N PHE A 504 5.28 6.95 19.08
CA PHE A 504 6.10 7.77 18.20
C PHE A 504 7.38 8.26 18.91
N MET A 505 8.43 8.48 18.12
CA MET A 505 9.73 8.99 18.56
C MET A 505 10.14 10.17 17.68
N GLY A 506 10.61 11.25 18.29
CA GLY A 506 11.06 12.45 17.58
C GLY A 506 10.84 13.71 18.40
N ILE A 507 10.65 14.82 17.70
CA ILE A 507 10.26 16.10 18.31
C ILE A 507 8.88 16.51 17.81
N THR A 508 8.14 17.26 18.62
CA THR A 508 6.83 17.80 18.24
C THR A 508 6.66 19.28 18.61
N PHE A 509 5.68 19.89 17.98
CA PHE A 509 5.22 21.27 18.16
C PHE A 509 3.69 21.30 18.18
N ASN A 510 3.14 22.32 18.81
CA ASN A 510 1.72 22.59 18.81
C ASN A 510 1.37 23.57 17.69
N TYR A 511 0.25 23.31 17.01
CA TYR A 511 -0.38 24.25 16.11
C TYR A 511 -1.91 24.08 16.16
N PRO A 512 -2.72 25.15 16.22
CA PRO A 512 -4.17 25.01 16.28
C PRO A 512 -4.73 24.37 15.00
N GLU A 513 -5.35 23.21 15.14
CA GLU A 513 -5.94 22.45 14.03
C GLU A 513 -6.96 23.26 13.23
N SER A 514 -7.78 24.06 13.90
CA SER A 514 -8.79 24.93 13.28
C SER A 514 -8.22 26.00 12.34
N LYS A 515 -6.90 26.23 12.38
CA LYS A 515 -6.20 27.14 11.48
C LYS A 515 -5.57 26.45 10.28
N ILE A 516 -5.45 25.13 10.27
CA ILE A 516 -4.85 24.37 9.18
C ILE A 516 -5.83 24.30 8.02
N THR A 517 -5.36 24.67 6.83
CA THR A 517 -6.16 24.59 5.60
C THR A 517 -5.64 23.54 4.63
N GLY A 518 -4.38 23.11 4.78
CA GLY A 518 -3.76 22.12 3.91
C GLY A 518 -2.27 21.95 4.17
N MET A 519 -1.63 21.18 3.32
CA MET A 519 -0.18 21.01 3.30
C MET A 519 0.32 20.77 1.89
N LYS A 520 1.53 21.27 1.60
CA LYS A 520 2.29 20.97 0.40
C LYS A 520 3.68 20.48 0.80
N TRP A 521 4.17 19.38 0.25
CA TRP A 521 5.45 18.81 0.66
C TRP A 521 6.19 18.16 -0.49
N LEU A 522 7.52 18.12 -0.39
CA LEU A 522 8.37 17.24 -1.19
C LEU A 522 8.72 16.01 -0.37
N GLY A 523 8.31 14.83 -0.82
CA GLY A 523 8.59 13.57 -0.15
C GLY A 523 7.82 12.41 -0.80
N ARG A 524 7.68 11.30 -0.07
CA ARG A 524 6.78 10.23 -0.51
C ARG A 524 5.32 10.60 -0.25
N GLY A 525 4.46 10.30 -1.21
CA GLY A 525 3.04 10.57 -1.13
C GLY A 525 2.25 10.09 -2.35
N PRO A 526 0.95 10.46 -2.46
CA PRO A 526 0.26 11.40 -1.57
C PRO A 526 -0.40 10.76 -0.32
N TYR A 527 -0.45 9.43 -0.25
CA TYR A 527 -1.10 8.71 0.86
C TYR A 527 -0.16 8.55 2.04
N ARG A 528 -0.76 8.47 3.24
CA ARG A 528 -0.03 8.21 4.48
C ARG A 528 0.58 6.80 4.49
N VAL A 529 1.72 6.69 5.16
CA VAL A 529 2.45 5.42 5.37
C VAL A 529 2.48 5.05 6.85
N TRP A 530 2.86 3.81 7.13
CA TRP A 530 3.15 3.32 8.48
C TRP A 530 4.55 2.70 8.50
N LYS A 531 5.13 2.51 9.69
CA LYS A 531 6.48 1.93 9.85
C LYS A 531 6.60 0.55 9.17
N ASN A 532 5.52 -0.23 9.17
CA ASN A 532 5.39 -1.54 8.55
C ASN A 532 4.69 -1.49 7.16
N ARG A 533 4.44 -0.31 6.59
CA ARG A 533 3.84 -0.10 5.26
C ARG A 533 4.43 1.15 4.60
N LEU A 534 5.70 1.09 4.21
CA LEU A 534 6.41 2.21 3.57
C LEU A 534 6.33 2.21 2.03
N LYS A 535 6.00 1.05 1.44
CA LYS A 535 5.92 0.85 -0.01
C LYS A 535 4.64 1.46 -0.61
N GLY A 536 4.65 1.66 -1.93
CA GLY A 536 3.54 2.13 -2.76
C GLY A 536 3.61 3.61 -3.11
N GLN A 537 4.28 4.42 -2.29
CA GLN A 537 4.32 5.87 -2.49
C GLN A 537 5.43 6.30 -3.44
N LYS A 538 5.15 7.34 -4.25
CA LYS A 538 6.12 7.95 -5.17
C LYS A 538 6.78 9.16 -4.51
N PHE A 539 8.07 9.37 -4.78
CA PHE A 539 8.78 10.56 -4.34
C PHE A 539 8.46 11.74 -5.28
N GLY A 540 7.91 12.83 -4.76
CA GLY A 540 7.48 13.98 -5.56
C GLY A 540 6.97 15.14 -4.72
N VAL A 541 6.43 16.18 -5.36
CA VAL A 541 5.76 17.28 -4.67
C VAL A 541 4.25 17.01 -4.67
N TRP A 542 3.69 17.02 -3.48
CA TRP A 542 2.29 16.70 -3.22
C TRP A 542 1.63 17.86 -2.50
N GLN A 543 0.32 17.99 -2.68
CA GLN A 543 -0.49 18.98 -1.98
C GLN A 543 -1.85 18.37 -1.69
N LYS A 544 -2.37 18.60 -0.49
CA LYS A 544 -3.73 18.20 -0.11
C LYS A 544 -4.34 19.23 0.83
N ALA A 545 -5.63 19.46 0.64
CA ALA A 545 -6.43 20.25 1.56
C ALA A 545 -6.60 19.50 2.88
N TYR A 546 -6.84 20.24 3.95
CA TYR A 546 -7.22 19.67 5.22
C TYR A 546 -8.54 18.89 5.08
N ASN A 547 -8.56 17.67 5.63
CA ASN A 547 -9.75 16.84 5.81
C ASN A 547 -9.56 16.03 7.09
N ASN A 548 -10.64 15.47 7.62
CA ASN A 548 -10.60 14.54 8.76
C ASN A 548 -11.14 13.17 8.35
N ALA A 549 -10.83 12.77 7.11
CA ALA A 549 -11.28 11.52 6.52
C ALA A 549 -10.80 10.32 7.35
N ILE A 550 -11.69 9.37 7.55
CA ILE A 550 -11.45 8.07 8.16
C ILE A 550 -11.65 7.05 7.06
N THR A 551 -10.58 6.33 6.73
CA THR A 551 -10.58 5.25 5.74
C THR A 551 -11.72 4.27 6.01
N GLY A 552 -12.46 3.89 4.97
CA GLY A 552 -13.68 3.08 5.03
C GLY A 552 -14.94 3.71 5.62
N GLU A 553 -14.88 4.92 6.20
CA GLU A 553 -16.06 5.60 6.76
C GLU A 553 -16.38 6.92 6.06
N THR A 554 -15.38 7.79 5.92
CA THR A 554 -15.56 9.17 5.45
C THR A 554 -14.46 9.59 4.48
N GLY A 555 -14.88 10.17 3.35
CA GLY A 555 -13.98 10.82 2.39
C GLY A 555 -13.78 12.32 2.66
N PRO A 556 -12.96 13.01 1.83
CA PRO A 556 -12.25 12.50 0.66
C PRO A 556 -10.84 11.97 0.98
N TYR A 557 -10.34 11.07 0.13
CA TYR A 557 -8.95 10.59 0.15
C TYR A 557 -8.03 11.40 -0.79
N PRO A 558 -6.72 11.46 -0.53
CA PRO A 558 -6.00 10.88 0.61
C PRO A 558 -6.29 11.61 1.92
N GLU A 559 -6.15 10.89 3.03
CA GLU A 559 -6.36 11.44 4.37
C GLU A 559 -5.33 12.53 4.66
N PHE A 560 -5.74 13.62 5.29
CA PHE A 560 -4.80 14.68 5.68
C PHE A 560 -3.83 14.19 6.76
N LYS A 561 -4.38 13.60 7.83
CA LYS A 561 -3.64 13.15 9.01
C LYS A 561 -2.91 11.83 8.75
N GLY A 562 -1.66 11.76 9.19
CA GLY A 562 -0.84 10.55 9.12
C GLY A 562 0.63 10.86 8.85
N TYR A 563 1.40 9.80 8.61
CA TYR A 563 2.84 9.90 8.42
C TYR A 563 3.22 9.92 6.93
N HIS A 564 4.30 10.62 6.61
CA HIS A 564 4.91 10.69 5.29
C HIS A 564 6.40 10.41 5.42
N SER A 565 6.96 9.58 4.53
CA SER A 565 8.38 9.21 4.55
C SER A 565 9.20 10.05 3.57
N GLU A 566 10.51 10.12 3.83
CA GLU A 566 11.48 10.89 3.02
C GLU A 566 11.04 12.34 2.73
N VAL A 567 10.46 13.01 3.73
CA VAL A 567 10.05 14.42 3.60
C VAL A 567 11.28 15.32 3.63
N ASN A 568 11.49 16.07 2.54
CA ASN A 568 12.59 17.04 2.41
C ASN A 568 12.19 18.44 2.85
N TRP A 569 10.93 18.84 2.60
CA TRP A 569 10.32 20.06 3.11
C TRP A 569 8.81 19.90 3.14
N VAL A 570 8.14 20.62 4.05
CA VAL A 570 6.68 20.73 4.11
C VAL A 570 6.27 22.16 4.40
N THR A 571 5.39 22.70 3.56
CA THR A 571 4.66 23.94 3.82
C THR A 571 3.33 23.59 4.47
N ILE A 572 3.12 24.05 5.71
CA ILE A 572 1.83 24.00 6.39
C ILE A 572 1.01 25.19 5.92
N GLU A 573 -0.09 24.92 5.22
CA GLU A 573 -1.03 25.92 4.75
C GLU A 573 -2.03 26.20 5.86
N ASN A 574 -2.27 27.48 6.14
CA ASN A 574 -3.09 27.90 7.26
C ASN A 574 -3.76 29.26 7.00
N SER A 575 -4.70 29.62 7.85
CA SER A 575 -5.46 30.89 7.80
C SER A 575 -4.67 32.12 8.29
N GLU A 576 -3.44 31.94 8.79
CA GLU A 576 -2.56 33.01 9.24
C GLU A 576 -1.53 33.36 8.15
N SER A 577 -0.37 32.71 8.21
CA SER A 577 0.72 32.83 7.26
C SER A 577 1.39 31.47 7.12
N PRO A 578 1.36 30.85 5.92
CA PRO A 578 2.02 29.57 5.67
C PRO A 578 3.49 29.61 6.09
N PHE A 579 3.97 28.51 6.65
CA PHE A 579 5.37 28.35 7.02
C PHE A 579 5.88 27.02 6.47
N THR A 580 7.16 27.00 6.12
CA THR A 580 7.83 25.81 5.59
C THR A 580 8.85 25.33 6.61
N VAL A 581 8.83 24.02 6.87
CA VAL A 581 9.82 23.30 7.66
C VAL A 581 10.70 22.50 6.70
#